data_AF-A0A1V9YFM1-F1
#
_entry.id   AF-A0A1V9YFM1-F1
#
_cell.length_a   1.000
_cell.length_b   1.000
_cell.length_c   1.000
_cell.angle_alpha   90.00
_cell.angle_beta   90.00
_cell.angle_gamma   90.00
#
_symmetry.space_group_name_H-M   'P 1'
#
loop_
_entity.id
_entity.type
_entity.pdbx_description
1 polymer ?
#
loop_
_entity_poly.entity_id
_entity_poly.type
_entity_poly.pdbx_seq_one_letter_code
_entity_poly.pdbx_strand_id
1 'polypeptide(L)'
;MTSAGVSDDSAPAPKKAKKASAPPKPIPKLLYGQIDPIARDALSKDDTVTLALMIGADGARVDASLALVDIPTNTDKYYLLQAIQAGESYHVFARWGRTGTAGQSKLDGPFTAVEAQAAFDAKFLDKTGNTWATRAAFAAQAGKYDLLHVDYGAKNGGEWEYYMDDHIDDKPTGWHPYTEEGCNQTEMLWSTFQSNQSYQQRIVISGYFSYLVDLVHMTQTNVKTQKQRHIRRTFNGIVTASAAAHALPVPQVAATDAMTTATATDATDDATATETH
;
A
#
# COMPACT_ATOMS: atom_id res chain seq x y z
N MET A 1 29.43 -43.44 50.95
CA MET A 1 28.35 -42.47 51.15
C MET A 1 28.97 -41.08 51.01
N THR A 2 29.11 -40.60 49.77
CA THR A 2 28.26 -39.55 49.15
C THR A 2 28.42 -38.17 49.80
N SER A 3 29.22 -37.30 49.18
CA SER A 3 28.76 -36.03 48.60
C SER A 3 29.99 -35.20 48.16
N ALA A 4 30.21 -35.10 46.85
CA ALA A 4 31.10 -34.11 46.26
C ALA A 4 30.23 -32.94 45.81
N GLY A 5 30.35 -31.81 46.51
CA GLY A 5 29.83 -30.53 46.05
C GLY A 5 30.91 -29.80 45.26
N VAL A 6 30.74 -29.72 43.95
CA VAL A 6 31.45 -28.75 43.10
C VAL A 6 30.40 -27.72 42.70
N SER A 7 30.55 -26.51 43.22
CA SER A 7 29.82 -25.34 42.76
C SER A 7 30.46 -24.87 41.46
N ASP A 8 29.78 -25.08 40.34
CA ASP A 8 30.10 -24.49 39.04
C ASP A 8 29.48 -23.09 39.01
N ASP A 9 30.30 -22.06 39.20
CA ASP A 9 29.93 -20.65 39.04
C ASP A 9 30.59 -20.11 37.77
N SER A 10 30.07 -20.55 36.62
CA SER A 10 30.41 -20.01 35.31
C SER A 10 29.33 -19.02 34.89
N ALA A 11 29.51 -17.74 35.25
CA ALA A 11 28.69 -16.64 34.75
C ALA A 11 28.73 -16.58 33.21
N PRO A 12 27.59 -16.41 32.51
CA PRO A 12 27.57 -16.34 31.06
C PRO A 12 28.22 -15.04 30.56
N ALA A 13 29.19 -15.19 29.67
CA ALA A 13 29.87 -14.08 29.00
C ALA A 13 28.88 -13.11 28.30
N PRO A 14 29.16 -11.80 28.26
CA PRO A 14 28.25 -10.81 27.69
C PRO A 14 28.05 -11.07 26.19
N LYS A 15 26.78 -11.23 25.79
CA LYS A 15 26.39 -11.34 24.37
C LYS A 15 26.84 -10.08 23.64
N LYS A 16 27.71 -10.24 22.63
CA LYS A 16 28.07 -9.16 21.70
C LYS A 16 26.81 -8.52 21.14
N ALA A 17 26.68 -7.20 21.30
CA ALA A 17 25.61 -6.42 20.70
C ALA A 17 25.55 -6.70 19.19
N LYS A 18 24.36 -7.05 18.68
CA LYS A 18 24.14 -7.16 17.24
C LYS A 18 24.42 -5.79 16.61
N LYS A 19 25.39 -5.75 15.71
CA LYS A 19 25.67 -4.59 14.86
C LYS A 19 24.35 -4.17 14.21
N ALA A 20 23.93 -2.92 14.38
CA ALA A 20 22.72 -2.40 13.75
C ALA A 20 22.80 -2.71 12.24
N SER A 21 21.81 -3.45 11.73
CA SER A 21 21.69 -3.67 10.29
C SER A 21 21.55 -2.29 9.63
N ALA A 22 22.25 -2.09 8.51
CA ALA A 22 22.03 -0.91 7.69
C ALA A 22 20.52 -0.70 7.48
N PRO A 23 20.02 0.56 7.46
CA PRO A 23 18.62 0.81 7.20
C PRO A 23 18.19 0.11 5.90
N PRO A 24 17.02 -0.54 5.88
CA PRO A 24 16.54 -1.20 4.68
C PRO A 24 16.51 -0.20 3.52
N LYS A 25 17.01 -0.63 2.34
CA LYS A 25 17.03 0.23 1.15
C LYS A 25 15.59 0.65 0.83
N PRO A 26 15.36 1.92 0.44
CA PRO A 26 14.04 2.38 0.00
C PRO A 26 13.50 1.50 -1.12
N ILE A 27 12.20 1.20 -1.07
CA ILE A 27 11.52 0.45 -2.13
C ILE A 27 11.30 1.39 -3.33
N PRO A 28 11.81 1.06 -4.53
CA PRO A 28 11.52 1.86 -5.72
C PRO A 28 10.02 1.88 -6.00
N LYS A 29 9.46 3.06 -6.32
CA LYS A 29 8.04 3.18 -6.67
C LYS A 29 7.70 2.24 -7.82
N LEU A 30 6.55 1.55 -7.73
CA LEU A 30 6.00 0.79 -8.84
C LEU A 30 5.03 1.72 -9.58
N LEU A 31 5.33 2.02 -10.84
CA LEU A 31 4.59 3.02 -11.62
C LEU A 31 3.91 2.33 -12.80
N TYR A 32 2.57 2.28 -12.78
CA TYR A 32 1.81 1.83 -13.94
C TYR A 32 1.64 2.96 -14.95
N GLY A 33 1.82 2.64 -16.22
CA GLY A 33 1.71 3.60 -17.32
C GLY A 33 2.91 4.51 -17.55
N GLN A 34 3.96 4.36 -16.75
CA GLN A 34 5.22 5.08 -16.89
C GLN A 34 6.38 4.09 -16.90
N ILE A 35 7.51 4.47 -17.51
CA ILE A 35 8.71 3.64 -17.44
C ILE A 35 9.11 3.45 -15.97
N ASP A 36 9.26 2.20 -15.54
CA ASP A 36 9.63 1.87 -14.16
C ASP A 36 10.98 2.55 -13.80
N PRO A 37 11.11 3.09 -12.58
CA PRO A 37 12.35 3.75 -12.15
C PRO A 37 13.59 2.86 -12.28
N ILE A 38 13.48 1.55 -12.01
CA ILE A 38 14.62 0.63 -12.12
C ILE A 38 15.07 0.49 -13.58
N ALA A 39 14.13 0.42 -14.52
CA ALA A 39 14.43 0.35 -15.94
C ALA A 39 15.05 1.66 -16.43
N ARG A 40 14.51 2.80 -16.00
CA ARG A 40 15.04 4.13 -16.31
C ARG A 40 16.48 4.25 -15.87
N ASP A 41 16.78 3.99 -14.60
CA ASP A 41 18.14 4.09 -14.04
C ASP A 41 19.13 3.15 -14.75
N ALA A 42 18.67 1.97 -15.20
CA ALA A 42 19.51 1.02 -15.91
C ALA A 42 19.82 1.44 -17.36
N LEU A 43 18.91 2.16 -18.02
CA LEU A 43 19.00 2.58 -19.42
C LEU A 43 19.54 4.00 -19.59
N SER A 44 19.36 4.88 -18.61
CA SER A 44 19.79 6.29 -18.66
C SER A 44 21.26 6.48 -18.23
N LYS A 45 22.16 5.59 -18.67
CA LYS A 45 23.60 5.73 -18.36
C LYS A 45 24.25 6.93 -19.05
N ASP A 46 23.58 7.46 -20.07
CA ASP A 46 23.91 8.68 -20.78
C ASP A 46 22.63 9.54 -20.83
N ASP A 47 22.70 10.75 -20.27
CA ASP A 47 21.56 11.69 -20.17
C ASP A 47 21.03 12.14 -21.55
N THR A 48 21.72 11.81 -22.63
CA THR A 48 21.25 12.08 -24.01
C THR A 48 20.28 11.03 -24.54
N VAL A 49 20.16 9.87 -23.89
CA VAL A 49 19.28 8.78 -24.35
C VAL A 49 17.84 9.09 -23.96
N THR A 50 17.01 9.36 -24.97
CA THR A 50 15.57 9.50 -24.77
C THR A 50 14.93 8.13 -24.56
N LEU A 51 14.12 8.02 -23.51
CA LEU A 51 13.38 6.80 -23.17
C LEU A 51 11.88 7.00 -23.42
N ALA A 52 11.25 6.04 -24.09
CA ALA A 52 9.81 6.00 -24.31
C ALA A 52 9.28 4.56 -24.17
N LEU A 53 8.02 4.41 -23.74
CA LEU A 53 7.34 3.13 -23.91
C LEU A 53 7.15 2.89 -25.41
N MET A 54 7.50 1.69 -25.87
CA MET A 54 7.36 1.31 -27.27
C MET A 54 5.89 1.39 -27.70
N ILE A 55 5.65 1.93 -28.89
CA ILE A 55 4.35 1.92 -29.55
C ILE A 55 4.30 0.74 -30.52
N GLY A 56 3.31 -0.13 -30.34
CA GLY A 56 3.08 -1.29 -31.19
C GLY A 56 2.50 -0.89 -32.55
N ALA A 57 2.42 -1.86 -33.46
CA ALA A 57 1.87 -1.65 -34.80
C ALA A 57 0.38 -1.23 -34.80
N ASP A 58 -0.35 -1.51 -33.70
CA ASP A 58 -1.73 -1.11 -33.49
C ASP A 58 -1.88 0.30 -32.86
N GLY A 59 -0.76 1.02 -32.69
CA GLY A 59 -0.73 2.36 -32.09
C GLY A 59 -0.84 2.37 -30.56
N ALA A 60 -0.96 1.21 -29.92
CA ALA A 60 -1.01 1.12 -28.46
C ALA A 60 0.39 1.04 -27.85
N ARG A 61 0.52 1.47 -26.59
CA ARG A 61 1.73 1.23 -25.81
C ARG A 61 1.89 -0.26 -25.53
N VAL A 62 3.10 -0.76 -25.68
CA VAL A 62 3.48 -2.14 -25.35
C VAL A 62 3.89 -2.19 -23.87
N ASP A 63 2.88 -2.11 -23.01
CA ASP A 63 2.98 -1.93 -21.56
C ASP A 63 1.81 -2.65 -20.89
N ALA A 64 2.13 -3.61 -20.01
CA ALA A 64 1.16 -4.43 -19.31
C ALA A 64 1.40 -4.37 -17.79
N SER A 65 0.36 -3.96 -17.08
CA SER A 65 0.30 -4.00 -15.62
C SER A 65 -0.61 -5.15 -15.21
N LEU A 66 -0.06 -6.15 -14.52
CA LEU A 66 -0.77 -7.38 -14.23
C LEU A 66 -0.90 -7.63 -12.73
N ALA A 67 -2.02 -8.23 -12.32
CA ALA A 67 -2.29 -8.59 -10.93
C ALA A 67 -2.74 -10.06 -10.80
N LEU A 68 -2.31 -10.71 -9.73
CA LEU A 68 -2.83 -12.01 -9.31
C LEU A 68 -3.22 -11.90 -7.84
N VAL A 69 -4.53 -11.84 -7.60
CA VAL A 69 -5.11 -11.58 -6.28
C VAL A 69 -6.00 -12.75 -5.86
N ASP A 70 -5.76 -13.25 -4.65
CA ASP A 70 -6.55 -14.24 -3.96
C ASP A 70 -6.50 -13.91 -2.46
N ILE A 71 -7.49 -13.14 -2.02
CA ILE A 71 -7.58 -12.58 -0.66
C ILE A 71 -7.63 -13.68 0.41
N PRO A 72 -8.45 -14.75 0.28
CA PRO A 72 -8.47 -15.85 1.24
C PRO A 72 -7.10 -16.48 1.52
N THR A 73 -6.23 -16.58 0.51
CA THR A 73 -4.88 -17.16 0.69
C THR A 73 -3.81 -16.12 1.01
N ASN A 74 -4.21 -14.87 1.30
CA ASN A 74 -3.30 -13.74 1.49
C ASN A 74 -2.37 -13.56 0.26
N THR A 75 -2.88 -13.77 -0.95
CA THR A 75 -2.14 -13.62 -2.20
C THR A 75 -2.54 -12.33 -2.90
N ASP A 76 -1.52 -11.53 -3.21
CA ASP A 76 -1.60 -10.34 -4.05
C ASP A 76 -0.18 -10.15 -4.60
N LYS A 77 -0.06 -10.37 -5.90
CA LYS A 77 1.19 -10.29 -6.63
C LYS A 77 0.99 -9.38 -7.82
N TYR A 78 2.03 -8.64 -8.14
CA TYR A 78 2.08 -7.83 -9.35
C TYR A 78 3.09 -8.41 -10.35
N TYR A 79 2.86 -8.12 -11.63
CA TYR A 79 3.82 -8.30 -12.71
C TYR A 79 3.70 -7.11 -13.66
N LEU A 80 4.73 -6.26 -13.69
CA LEU A 80 4.88 -5.20 -14.67
C LEU A 80 5.71 -5.73 -15.83
N LEU A 81 5.28 -5.47 -17.06
CA LEU A 81 5.99 -5.83 -18.29
C LEU A 81 5.94 -4.65 -19.26
N GLN A 82 7.09 -4.17 -19.70
CA GLN A 82 7.21 -2.97 -20.54
C GLN A 82 8.19 -3.23 -21.67
N ALA A 83 7.81 -2.94 -22.92
CA ALA A 83 8.79 -2.72 -23.98
C ALA A 83 9.15 -1.23 -24.01
N ILE A 84 10.45 -0.93 -23.97
CA ILE A 84 11.00 0.41 -23.82
C ILE A 84 11.92 0.68 -25.00
N GLN A 85 11.69 1.79 -25.69
CA GLN A 85 12.61 2.35 -26.67
C GLN A 85 13.63 3.24 -25.94
N ALA A 86 14.92 3.00 -26.19
CA ALA A 86 16.04 3.78 -25.68
C ALA A 86 16.91 4.24 -26.87
N GLY A 87 16.67 5.46 -27.34
CA GLY A 87 17.23 5.93 -28.61
C GLY A 87 16.78 5.04 -29.78
N GLU A 88 17.72 4.34 -30.41
CA GLU A 88 17.47 3.42 -31.54
C GLU A 88 17.30 1.95 -31.13
N SER A 89 17.62 1.60 -29.88
CA SER A 89 17.49 0.23 -29.38
C SER A 89 16.21 0.04 -28.56
N TYR A 90 15.77 -1.22 -28.48
CA TYR A 90 14.59 -1.59 -27.70
C TYR A 90 14.99 -2.56 -26.59
N HIS A 91 14.26 -2.52 -25.48
CA HIS A 91 14.46 -3.38 -24.33
C HIS A 91 13.12 -3.86 -23.80
N VAL A 92 13.11 -5.06 -23.21
CA VAL A 92 11.93 -5.56 -22.48
C VAL A 92 12.28 -5.61 -20.99
N PHE A 93 11.54 -4.85 -20.21
CA PHE A 93 11.67 -4.81 -18.77
C PHE A 93 10.50 -5.55 -18.12
N ALA A 94 10.82 -6.38 -17.13
CA ALA A 94 9.82 -7.00 -16.27
C ALA A 94 10.18 -6.77 -14.81
N ARG A 95 9.17 -6.50 -13.97
CA ARG A 95 9.30 -6.42 -12.51
C ARG A 95 8.14 -7.12 -11.84
N TRP A 96 8.41 -8.00 -10.89
CA TRP A 96 7.38 -8.83 -10.27
C TRP A 96 7.65 -9.08 -8.79
N GLY A 97 6.58 -9.26 -8.02
CA GLY A 97 6.71 -9.50 -6.59
C GLY A 97 5.38 -9.54 -5.89
N ARG A 98 5.45 -9.58 -4.55
CA ARG A 98 4.30 -9.31 -3.69
C ARG A 98 3.99 -7.82 -3.76
N THR A 99 2.73 -7.45 -3.88
CA THR A 99 2.31 -6.05 -3.88
C THR A 99 2.78 -5.37 -2.60
N GLY A 100 3.41 -4.19 -2.71
CA GLY A 100 4.10 -3.51 -1.60
C GLY A 100 5.57 -3.91 -1.39
N THR A 101 6.16 -4.77 -2.23
CA THR A 101 7.58 -5.12 -2.16
C THR A 101 8.35 -4.59 -3.38
N ALA A 102 9.68 -4.48 -3.26
CA ALA A 102 10.54 -4.13 -4.41
C ALA A 102 10.48 -5.18 -5.53
N GLY A 103 10.23 -6.45 -5.14
CA GLY A 103 10.18 -7.58 -6.04
C GLY A 103 11.54 -7.92 -6.65
N GLN A 104 11.49 -8.64 -7.76
CA GLN A 104 12.61 -8.91 -8.65
C GLN A 104 12.36 -8.20 -9.97
N SER A 105 13.43 -7.91 -10.71
CA SER A 105 13.33 -7.31 -12.03
C SER A 105 14.32 -7.93 -13.00
N LYS A 106 14.01 -7.83 -14.28
CA LYS A 106 14.87 -8.24 -15.39
C LYS A 106 14.73 -7.25 -16.53
N LEU A 107 15.86 -6.88 -17.12
CA LEU A 107 15.94 -6.06 -18.32
C LEU A 107 16.65 -6.88 -19.40
N ASP A 108 15.96 -7.14 -20.49
CA ASP A 108 16.47 -7.88 -21.64
C ASP A 108 16.69 -6.95 -22.83
N GLY A 109 17.69 -7.25 -23.66
CA GLY A 109 18.09 -6.48 -24.85
C GLY A 109 19.59 -6.12 -24.83
N PRO A 110 20.04 -5.22 -25.73
CA PRO A 110 19.25 -4.49 -26.72
C PRO A 110 18.65 -5.39 -27.80
N PHE A 111 17.52 -4.97 -28.33
CA PHE A 111 16.74 -5.64 -29.38
C PHE A 111 16.40 -4.68 -30.51
N THR A 112 16.02 -5.24 -31.65
CA THR A 112 15.17 -4.57 -32.63
C THR A 112 13.72 -4.44 -32.11
N ALA A 113 12.92 -3.56 -32.71
CA ALA A 113 11.50 -3.42 -32.35
C ALA A 113 10.72 -4.75 -32.47
N VAL A 114 11.02 -5.53 -33.51
CA VAL A 114 10.35 -6.82 -33.77
C VAL A 114 10.71 -7.85 -32.69
N GLU A 115 11.99 -7.94 -32.33
CA GLU A 115 12.45 -8.83 -31.26
C GLU A 115 11.87 -8.44 -29.89
N ALA A 116 11.80 -7.13 -29.60
CA ALA A 116 11.20 -6.63 -28.37
C ALA A 116 9.71 -6.95 -28.28
N GLN A 117 8.94 -6.75 -29.37
CA GLN A 117 7.53 -7.14 -29.43
C GLN A 117 7.36 -8.64 -29.22
N ALA A 118 8.15 -9.48 -29.90
CA ALA A 118 8.06 -10.93 -29.77
C ALA A 118 8.39 -11.40 -28.33
N ALA A 119 9.43 -10.82 -27.71
CA ALA A 119 9.79 -11.13 -26.33
C ALA A 119 8.71 -10.70 -25.33
N PHE A 120 8.10 -9.53 -25.55
CA PHE A 120 6.96 -9.05 -24.77
C PHE A 120 5.76 -10.01 -24.91
N ASP A 121 5.36 -10.33 -26.14
CA ASP A 121 4.19 -11.16 -26.44
C ASP A 121 4.33 -12.55 -25.82
N ALA A 122 5.51 -13.15 -25.95
CA ALA A 122 5.82 -14.44 -25.34
C ALA A 122 5.69 -14.39 -23.81
N LYS A 123 6.15 -13.31 -23.16
CA LYS A 123 6.04 -13.17 -21.70
C LYS A 123 4.61 -12.88 -21.26
N PHE A 124 3.89 -12.03 -21.99
CA PHE A 124 2.48 -11.75 -21.72
C PHE A 124 1.64 -13.03 -21.81
N LEU A 125 1.84 -13.84 -22.86
CA LEU A 125 1.17 -15.13 -23.03
C LEU A 125 1.50 -16.12 -21.90
N ASP A 126 2.76 -16.23 -21.50
CA ASP A 126 3.17 -17.07 -20.37
C ASP A 126 2.44 -16.68 -19.07
N LYS A 127 2.33 -15.38 -18.78
CA LYS A 127 1.77 -14.89 -17.51
C LYS A 127 0.25 -14.85 -17.46
N THR A 128 -0.40 -14.62 -18.59
CA THR A 128 -1.85 -14.40 -18.65
C THR A 128 -2.62 -15.52 -19.36
N GLY A 129 -1.93 -16.33 -20.18
CA GLY A 129 -2.57 -17.28 -21.09
C GLY A 129 -3.31 -16.63 -22.27
N ASN A 130 -3.15 -15.31 -22.47
CA ASN A 130 -3.77 -14.54 -23.55
C ASN A 130 -2.68 -14.00 -24.50
N THR A 131 -2.98 -13.84 -25.78
CA THR A 131 -2.07 -13.17 -26.70
C THR A 131 -2.23 -11.65 -26.60
N TRP A 132 -1.12 -10.91 -26.74
CA TRP A 132 -1.15 -9.45 -26.63
C TRP A 132 -2.00 -8.80 -27.74
N ALA A 133 -1.97 -9.37 -28.95
CA ALA A 133 -2.74 -8.87 -30.09
C ALA A 133 -4.25 -8.86 -29.86
N THR A 134 -4.79 -9.77 -29.03
CA THR A 134 -6.23 -9.86 -28.74
C THR A 134 -6.59 -9.41 -27.33
N ARG A 135 -5.72 -8.64 -26.67
CA ARG A 135 -5.94 -8.15 -25.29
C ARG A 135 -7.22 -7.33 -25.08
N ALA A 136 -7.81 -6.78 -26.14
CA ALA A 136 -9.12 -6.11 -26.05
C ALA A 136 -10.26 -7.09 -25.66
N ALA A 137 -10.10 -8.38 -25.97
CA ALA A 137 -11.00 -9.46 -25.58
C ALA A 137 -10.37 -10.35 -24.47
N PHE A 138 -9.59 -9.74 -23.57
CA PHE A 138 -8.89 -10.44 -22.50
C PHE A 138 -9.87 -11.28 -21.66
N ALA A 139 -9.48 -12.53 -21.39
CA ALA A 139 -10.21 -13.41 -20.49
C ALA A 139 -9.30 -13.85 -19.34
N ALA A 140 -9.67 -13.48 -18.11
CA ALA A 140 -8.96 -13.91 -16.92
C ALA A 140 -8.98 -15.44 -16.80
N GLN A 141 -7.84 -16.03 -16.48
CA GLN A 141 -7.68 -17.47 -16.31
C GLN A 141 -7.32 -17.80 -14.87
N ALA A 142 -7.92 -18.86 -14.33
CA ALA A 142 -7.64 -19.31 -12.97
C ALA A 142 -6.14 -19.57 -12.75
N GLY A 143 -5.56 -18.98 -11.70
CA GLY A 143 -4.15 -19.11 -11.35
C GLY A 143 -3.17 -18.35 -12.27
N LYS A 144 -3.67 -17.58 -13.25
CA LYS A 144 -2.87 -16.68 -14.09
C LYS A 144 -3.09 -15.24 -13.69
N TYR A 145 -2.16 -14.39 -14.11
CA TYR A 145 -2.31 -12.96 -13.90
C TYR A 145 -3.43 -12.40 -14.78
N ASP A 146 -4.21 -11.51 -14.21
CA ASP A 146 -5.20 -10.68 -14.88
C ASP A 146 -4.56 -9.37 -15.36
N LEU A 147 -5.17 -8.75 -16.38
CA LEU A 147 -4.69 -7.52 -17.00
C LEU A 147 -5.41 -6.30 -16.40
N LEU A 148 -4.63 -5.39 -15.80
CA LEU A 148 -5.15 -4.13 -15.28
C LEU A 148 -5.21 -3.09 -16.41
N HIS A 149 -6.32 -2.35 -16.47
CA HIS A 149 -6.43 -1.14 -17.27
C HIS A 149 -5.57 -0.02 -16.68
N VAL A 150 -4.87 0.70 -17.54
CA VAL A 150 -3.99 1.81 -17.15
C VAL A 150 -4.53 3.10 -17.77
N ASP A 151 -4.87 4.07 -16.91
CA ASP A 151 -5.15 5.44 -17.35
C ASP A 151 -3.85 6.26 -17.37
N TYR A 152 -3.29 6.42 -18.55
CA TYR A 152 -2.07 7.18 -18.79
C TYR A 152 -2.24 8.70 -18.61
N GLY A 153 -3.46 9.19 -18.47
CA GLY A 153 -3.78 10.60 -18.18
C GLY A 153 -4.08 10.87 -16.70
N ALA A 154 -4.04 9.83 -15.85
CA ALA A 154 -4.43 9.96 -14.44
C ALA A 154 -3.51 10.94 -13.68
N LYS A 155 -4.14 11.82 -12.89
CA LYS A 155 -3.45 12.72 -11.97
C LYS A 155 -3.14 11.99 -10.66
N ASN A 156 -1.94 11.43 -10.60
CA ASN A 156 -1.41 10.75 -9.41
C ASN A 156 -0.77 11.76 -8.43
N GLY A 157 -0.53 11.32 -7.19
CA GLY A 157 0.18 12.10 -6.17
C GLY A 157 -0.71 12.52 -5.00
N GLY A 158 -1.72 11.72 -4.67
CA GLY A 158 -2.45 11.87 -3.42
C GLY A 158 -1.60 11.49 -2.22
N GLU A 159 -1.82 12.21 -1.12
CA GLU A 159 -1.28 11.88 0.19
C GLU A 159 -2.28 11.03 0.97
N TRP A 160 -1.76 10.16 1.83
CA TRP A 160 -2.56 9.18 2.54
C TRP A 160 -2.43 9.32 4.04
N GLU A 161 -3.56 9.20 4.75
CA GLU A 161 -3.62 9.27 6.20
C GLU A 161 -4.45 8.11 6.75
N TYR A 162 -4.13 7.66 7.98
CA TYR A 162 -4.90 6.67 8.71
C TYR A 162 -5.37 7.24 10.05
N TYR A 163 -6.54 6.82 10.49
CA TYR A 163 -7.11 7.26 11.75
C TYR A 163 -6.63 6.37 12.91
N MET A 164 -6.25 7.00 14.03
CA MET A 164 -5.93 6.34 15.30
C MET A 164 -6.76 6.93 16.43
N ASP A 165 -7.24 6.07 17.34
CA ASP A 165 -8.03 6.40 18.54
C ASP A 165 -7.58 5.61 19.78
N ASP A 166 -6.54 4.79 19.64
CA ASP A 166 -6.10 3.79 20.61
C ASP A 166 -4.91 4.22 21.45
N HIS A 167 -4.43 5.45 21.28
CA HIS A 167 -3.32 6.06 22.02
C HIS A 167 -2.04 5.19 22.04
N ILE A 168 -1.84 4.37 21.01
CA ILE A 168 -0.63 3.55 20.88
C ILE A 168 0.57 4.45 20.61
N ASP A 169 1.70 4.17 21.27
CA ASP A 169 2.96 4.91 21.16
C ASP A 169 2.83 6.41 21.51
N ASP A 170 1.97 6.75 22.48
CA ASP A 170 1.67 8.13 22.91
C ASP A 170 1.14 9.04 21.79
N LYS A 171 0.65 8.45 20.69
CA LYS A 171 0.12 9.23 19.57
C LYS A 171 -1.28 9.74 19.89
N PRO A 172 -1.56 11.02 19.62
CA PRO A 172 -2.89 11.57 19.85
C PRO A 172 -3.92 10.92 18.93
N THR A 173 -5.17 10.88 19.40
CA THR A 173 -6.31 10.52 18.56
C THR A 173 -6.40 11.47 17.37
N GLY A 174 -6.54 10.95 16.16
CA GLY A 174 -6.66 11.74 14.94
C GLY A 174 -6.16 11.06 13.68
N TRP A 175 -6.05 11.86 12.61
CA TRP A 175 -5.47 11.45 11.34
C TRP A 175 -3.96 11.58 11.39
N HIS A 176 -3.27 10.53 10.94
CA HIS A 176 -1.82 10.46 10.90
C HIS A 176 -1.36 10.17 9.47
N PRO A 177 -0.32 10.84 8.97
CA PRO A 177 0.19 10.61 7.63
C PRO A 177 0.83 9.22 7.52
N TYR A 178 0.69 8.63 6.35
CA TYR A 178 1.46 7.45 5.97
C TYR A 178 2.94 7.81 5.87
N THR A 179 3.81 6.80 5.98
CA THR A 179 5.19 6.94 5.52
C THR A 179 5.21 7.19 4.01
N GLU A 180 6.30 7.72 3.46
CA GLU A 180 6.42 7.89 2.01
C GLU A 180 6.22 6.56 1.27
N GLU A 181 6.79 5.47 1.76
CA GLU A 181 6.60 4.12 1.21
C GLU A 181 5.12 3.72 1.22
N GLY A 182 4.43 3.86 2.37
CA GLY A 182 3.02 3.53 2.46
C GLY A 182 2.15 4.41 1.56
N CYS A 183 2.46 5.70 1.45
CA CYS A 183 1.77 6.63 0.57
C CYS A 183 1.92 6.19 -0.89
N ASN A 184 3.14 5.90 -1.35
CA ASN A 184 3.41 5.41 -2.70
C ASN A 184 2.66 4.11 -3.02
N GLN A 185 2.61 3.18 -2.07
CA GLN A 185 1.93 1.90 -2.25
C GLN A 185 0.42 2.08 -2.34
N THR A 186 -0.21 2.81 -1.41
CA THR A 186 -1.65 3.01 -1.40
C THR A 186 -2.12 3.88 -2.58
N GLU A 187 -1.33 4.88 -2.97
CA GLU A 187 -1.62 5.71 -4.14
C GLU A 187 -1.60 4.89 -5.43
N MET A 188 -0.66 3.94 -5.57
CA MET A 188 -0.63 3.02 -6.71
C MET A 188 -1.86 2.11 -6.73
N LEU A 189 -2.32 1.61 -5.58
CA LEU A 189 -3.56 0.83 -5.51
C LEU A 189 -4.77 1.67 -5.91
N TRP A 190 -4.86 2.89 -5.41
CA TRP A 190 -5.95 3.82 -5.70
C TRP A 190 -6.02 4.21 -7.17
N SER A 191 -4.90 4.61 -7.77
CA SER A 191 -4.85 5.00 -9.18
C SER A 191 -5.27 3.84 -10.09
N THR A 192 -4.81 2.63 -9.77
CA THR A 192 -5.24 1.41 -10.47
C THR A 192 -6.74 1.18 -10.31
N PHE A 193 -7.25 1.26 -9.08
CA PHE A 193 -8.66 1.00 -8.78
C PHE A 193 -9.61 1.91 -9.56
N GLN A 194 -9.25 3.18 -9.80
CA GLN A 194 -10.09 4.10 -10.59
C GLN A 194 -10.48 3.52 -11.96
N SER A 195 -9.53 2.84 -12.62
CA SER A 195 -9.74 2.16 -13.90
C SER A 195 -10.17 0.69 -13.79
N ASN A 196 -10.15 0.11 -12.59
CA ASN A 196 -10.30 -1.32 -12.35
C ASN A 196 -11.20 -1.56 -11.13
N GLN A 197 -12.49 -1.21 -11.24
CA GLN A 197 -13.42 -1.20 -10.10
C GLN A 197 -13.64 -2.57 -9.43
N SER A 198 -13.35 -3.67 -10.13
CA SER A 198 -13.36 -5.02 -9.54
C SER A 198 -12.23 -5.25 -8.51
N TYR A 199 -11.18 -4.43 -8.55
CA TYR A 199 -10.02 -4.48 -7.64
C TYR A 199 -10.21 -3.58 -6.41
N GLN A 200 -11.44 -3.52 -5.88
CA GLN A 200 -11.78 -2.75 -4.67
C GLN A 200 -11.01 -3.17 -3.42
N GLN A 201 -10.56 -4.42 -3.35
CA GLN A 201 -9.82 -4.95 -2.22
C GLN A 201 -8.48 -5.51 -2.69
N ARG A 202 -7.40 -5.09 -2.04
CA ARG A 202 -6.02 -5.44 -2.39
C ARG A 202 -5.22 -5.74 -1.14
N ILE A 203 -4.19 -6.57 -1.25
CA ILE A 203 -3.26 -6.81 -0.15
C ILE A 203 -1.93 -6.15 -0.46
N VAL A 204 -1.43 -5.38 0.50
CA VAL A 204 -0.13 -4.72 0.41
C VAL A 204 0.78 -5.17 1.54
N ILE A 205 2.04 -5.46 1.22
CA ILE A 205 3.11 -5.68 2.19
C ILE A 205 3.67 -4.32 2.63
N SER A 206 3.82 -4.12 3.94
CA SER A 206 4.47 -2.97 4.53
C SER A 206 5.40 -3.44 5.66
N GLY A 207 6.70 -3.53 5.35
CA GLY A 207 7.69 -4.14 6.24
C GLY A 207 7.37 -5.60 6.56
N TYR A 208 7.16 -5.92 7.85
CA TYR A 208 6.81 -7.26 8.32
C TYR A 208 5.31 -7.56 8.29
N PHE A 209 4.49 -6.56 7.96
CA PHE A 209 3.03 -6.68 7.99
C PHE A 209 2.46 -6.76 6.58
N SER A 210 1.24 -7.29 6.50
CA SER A 210 0.40 -7.24 5.32
C SER A 210 -0.94 -6.65 5.69
N TYR A 211 -1.45 -5.76 4.85
CA TYR A 211 -2.72 -5.08 5.06
C TYR A 211 -3.68 -5.39 3.91
N LEU A 212 -4.90 -5.79 4.25
CA LEU A 212 -6.03 -5.77 3.33
C LEU A 212 -6.52 -4.32 3.26
N VAL A 213 -6.37 -3.69 2.11
CA VAL A 213 -6.84 -2.33 1.81
C VAL A 213 -8.15 -2.45 1.07
N ASP A 214 -9.20 -1.84 1.62
CA ASP A 214 -10.51 -1.70 0.99
C ASP A 214 -10.66 -0.26 0.49
N LEU A 215 -10.62 -0.08 -0.83
CA LEU A 215 -10.61 1.20 -1.51
C LEU A 215 -12.02 1.80 -1.68
N VAL A 216 -13.07 1.01 -1.40
CA VAL A 216 -14.46 1.48 -1.41
C VAL A 216 -14.85 1.96 -0.01
N HIS A 217 -14.59 1.14 1.01
CA HIS A 217 -14.89 1.47 2.40
C HIS A 217 -13.82 2.33 3.06
N MET A 218 -12.69 2.55 2.37
CA MET A 218 -11.57 3.34 2.82
C MET A 218 -11.07 2.85 4.19
N THR A 219 -10.72 1.58 4.25
CA THR A 219 -10.12 0.95 5.43
C THR A 219 -8.84 0.19 5.07
N GLN A 220 -7.99 0.02 6.08
CA GLN A 220 -6.90 -0.94 6.04
C GLN A 220 -7.04 -1.89 7.23
N THR A 221 -6.89 -3.19 7.00
CA THR A 221 -6.96 -4.22 8.04
C THR A 221 -5.68 -5.02 8.06
N ASN A 222 -4.99 -5.06 9.19
CA ASN A 222 -3.83 -5.94 9.35
C ASN A 222 -4.28 -7.40 9.23
N VAL A 223 -3.78 -8.12 8.23
CA VAL A 223 -4.25 -9.47 7.89
C VAL A 223 -4.02 -10.47 9.03
N LYS A 224 -2.99 -10.25 9.87
CA LYS A 224 -2.68 -11.14 10.99
C LYS A 224 -3.47 -10.80 12.25
N THR A 225 -3.47 -9.53 12.65
CA THR A 225 -4.08 -9.11 13.93
C THR A 225 -5.55 -8.76 13.81
N GLN A 226 -6.07 -8.66 12.58
CA GLN A 226 -7.43 -8.20 12.26
C GLN A 226 -7.74 -6.78 12.73
N LYS A 227 -6.72 -6.03 13.15
CA LYS A 227 -6.87 -4.64 13.52
C LYS A 227 -7.16 -3.80 12.29
N GLN A 228 -8.30 -3.15 12.29
CA GLN A 228 -8.75 -2.27 11.22
C GLN A 228 -8.52 -0.80 11.58
N ARG A 229 -8.20 0.02 10.58
CA ARG A 229 -8.16 1.48 10.67
C ARG A 229 -8.83 2.10 9.46
N HIS A 230 -9.49 3.24 9.64
CA HIS A 230 -9.94 4.06 8.53
C HIS A 230 -8.76 4.74 7.87
N ILE A 231 -8.86 4.94 6.55
CA ILE A 231 -7.84 5.59 5.74
C ILE A 231 -8.52 6.68 4.91
N ARG A 232 -7.76 7.69 4.50
CA ARG A 232 -8.25 8.71 3.58
C ARG A 232 -7.16 9.17 2.63
N ARG A 233 -7.59 9.64 1.47
CA ARG A 233 -6.75 10.27 0.45
C ARG A 233 -7.00 11.76 0.44
N THR A 234 -5.92 12.53 0.51
CA THR A 234 -5.95 13.97 0.24
C THR A 234 -5.17 14.27 -1.03
N PHE A 235 -5.58 15.32 -1.75
CA PHE A 235 -4.88 15.79 -2.93
C PHE A 235 -4.92 17.31 -2.93
N ASN A 236 -3.74 17.94 -2.95
CA ASN A 236 -3.59 19.39 -2.77
C ASN A 236 -4.31 19.92 -1.51
N GLY A 237 -4.24 19.16 -0.40
CA GLY A 237 -4.87 19.52 0.87
C GLY A 237 -6.39 19.27 0.93
N ILE A 238 -7.01 18.78 -0.14
CA ILE A 238 -8.45 18.49 -0.19
C ILE A 238 -8.66 16.98 0.01
N VAL A 239 -9.56 16.59 0.91
CA VAL A 239 -9.98 15.19 1.05
C VAL A 239 -10.72 14.78 -0.22
N THR A 240 -10.16 13.80 -0.94
CA THR A 240 -10.71 13.29 -2.20
C THR A 240 -11.32 11.90 -2.07
N ALA A 241 -10.95 11.16 -1.02
CA ALA A 241 -11.58 9.91 -0.64
C ALA A 241 -11.47 9.70 0.86
N SER A 242 -12.54 9.27 1.52
CA SER A 242 -12.58 9.01 2.97
C SER A 242 -13.69 8.00 3.27
N ALA A 243 -13.56 7.29 4.39
CA ALA A 243 -14.68 6.53 4.94
C ALA A 243 -15.88 7.45 5.18
N ALA A 244 -17.10 6.90 5.05
CA ALA A 244 -18.32 7.64 5.34
C ALA A 244 -18.32 8.16 6.78
N ALA A 245 -18.92 9.33 7.02
CA ALA A 245 -18.88 9.99 8.33
C ALA A 245 -19.39 9.10 9.50
N HIS A 246 -20.37 8.22 9.24
CA HIS A 246 -20.90 7.29 10.24
C HIS A 246 -19.96 6.13 10.59
N ALA A 247 -18.91 5.91 9.79
CA ALA A 247 -17.91 4.89 10.04
C ALA A 247 -16.76 5.39 10.92
N LEU A 248 -16.59 6.71 11.09
CA LEU A 248 -15.52 7.25 11.94
C LEU A 248 -15.87 7.06 13.42
N PRO A 249 -14.92 6.63 14.27
CA PRO A 249 -15.11 6.65 15.73
C PRO A 249 -15.40 8.09 16.16
N VAL A 250 -16.59 8.33 16.73
CA VAL A 250 -16.91 9.64 17.30
C VAL A 250 -15.99 9.84 18.51
N PRO A 251 -15.17 10.91 18.56
CA PRO A 251 -14.42 11.21 19.76
C PRO A 251 -15.42 11.43 20.90
N GLN A 252 -15.44 10.52 21.88
CA GLN A 252 -16.23 10.71 23.07
C GLN A 252 -15.58 11.85 23.84
N VAL A 253 -16.11 13.06 23.69
CA VAL A 253 -15.74 14.19 24.53
C VAL A 253 -16.00 13.75 25.96
N ALA A 254 -14.94 13.59 26.74
CA ALA A 254 -15.06 13.34 28.17
C ALA A 254 -15.88 14.49 28.74
N ALA A 255 -17.10 14.20 29.17
CA ALA A 255 -17.88 15.12 29.98
C ALA A 255 -17.02 15.46 31.19
N THR A 256 -16.54 16.69 31.24
CA THR A 256 -15.90 17.21 32.44
C THR A 256 -17.04 17.37 33.45
N ASP A 257 -17.10 16.45 34.41
CA ASP A 257 -17.91 16.64 35.61
C ASP A 257 -17.35 17.87 36.34
N ALA A 258 -17.96 19.02 36.06
CA ALA A 258 -17.81 20.21 36.88
C ALA A 258 -18.52 19.94 38.21
N MET A 259 -17.79 19.30 39.13
CA MET A 259 -18.18 19.19 40.53
C MET A 259 -18.33 20.60 41.09
N THR A 260 -19.57 21.01 41.26
CA THR A 260 -19.95 22.28 41.88
C THR A 260 -19.67 22.17 43.37
N THR A 261 -18.66 22.90 43.85
CA THR A 261 -18.48 23.20 45.28
C THR A 261 -18.84 24.66 45.54
N ALA A 262 -19.32 24.89 46.76
CA ALA A 262 -19.77 26.14 47.40
C ALA A 262 -21.29 26.37 47.33
N THR A 263 -22.02 26.65 48.40
CA THR A 263 -21.69 26.87 49.82
C THR A 263 -23.01 26.85 50.58
N ALA A 264 -23.00 26.30 51.80
CA ALA A 264 -24.10 26.46 52.74
C ALA A 264 -24.27 27.93 53.14
N THR A 265 -25.52 28.42 53.13
CA THR A 265 -25.96 29.46 54.05
C THR A 265 -27.39 29.18 54.49
N ASP A 266 -27.52 29.30 55.80
CA ASP A 266 -28.65 29.11 56.69
C ASP A 266 -29.78 30.12 56.43
N ALA A 267 -31.05 29.68 56.50
CA ALA A 267 -32.22 30.52 56.75
C ALA A 267 -33.46 29.65 57.03
N THR A 268 -33.80 29.56 58.32
CA THR A 268 -35.12 29.28 58.88
C THR A 268 -36.19 30.29 58.42
N ASP A 269 -37.34 29.80 57.96
CA ASP A 269 -38.72 30.27 58.28
C ASP A 269 -39.70 29.46 57.41
N ASP A 270 -40.54 28.59 57.98
CA ASP A 270 -41.85 28.85 58.60
C ASP A 270 -42.95 28.32 57.67
N ALA A 271 -43.50 27.16 58.03
CA ALA A 271 -44.70 26.58 57.42
C ALA A 271 -45.25 25.45 58.31
N THR A 272 -46.06 25.80 59.31
CA THR A 272 -47.07 24.87 59.83
C THR A 272 -48.45 25.48 59.64
N ALA A 273 -49.08 25.11 58.53
CA ALA A 273 -50.51 25.18 58.35
C ALA A 273 -51.12 23.85 58.85
N THR A 274 -52.00 23.93 59.83
CA THR A 274 -52.93 22.86 60.21
C THR A 274 -54.31 23.45 60.43
N GLU A 275 -55.24 22.97 59.60
CA GLU A 275 -56.65 22.64 59.86
C GLU A 275 -57.68 23.72 60.27
N THR A 276 -58.66 23.89 59.36
CA THR A 276 -60.10 23.67 59.61
C THR A 276 -60.53 23.45 61.06
N HIS A 277 -61.24 24.41 61.68
CA HIS A 277 -62.71 24.48 61.74
C HIS A 277 -63.17 25.78 62.42
#